data_AF-A0ABD3XSS0-F1
#
_entry.id   AF-A0ABD3XSS0-F1
#
_cell.length_a   1.000
_cell.length_b   1.000
_cell.length_c   1.000
_cell.angle_alpha   90.00
_cell.angle_beta   90.00
_cell.angle_gamma   90.00
#
_symmetry.space_group_name_H-M   'P 1'
#
loop_
_entity.id
_entity.type
_entity.pdbx_description
1 polymer ?
#
loop_
_entity_poly.entity_id
_entity_poly.type
_entity_poly.pdbx_seq_one_letter_code
_entity_poly.pdbx_strand_id
1 'polypeptide(L)'
;DYRREHGQRYLTEIRTFLKDKPTAVHLVDDNFAIDNTVLDSKLEELKKKIVEVASHQPYWGEQIPTRWFLLEQKLMRLRDTGVKVVSRSTVENLNKKGTVRIEKSEELDLFLRYLHETGTVIYFSIEVLRDNVVLDPRWMIDALKLLINAQPNLPVNSADNNTESSSPAASDADSDITQKWLDFKEKGILTVELADVIWTKEKHPDLHKRKDHILRIMEQLNILARPRSFNEMGEK
;
A
#
# COMPACT_ATOMS: atom_id res chain seq x y z
N ASP A 1 -31.40 -24.08 -5.08
CA ASP A 1 -29.96 -24.12 -5.43
C ASP A 1 -29.16 -24.22 -4.15
N TYR A 2 -28.55 -25.38 -3.90
CA TYR A 2 -27.92 -25.74 -2.61
C TYR A 2 -26.82 -24.75 -2.19
N ARG A 3 -26.01 -24.27 -3.15
CA ARG A 3 -24.92 -23.32 -2.86
C ARG A 3 -25.45 -21.98 -2.37
N ARG A 4 -26.55 -21.50 -2.95
CA ARG A 4 -27.18 -20.24 -2.57
C ARG A 4 -27.81 -20.33 -1.17
N GLU A 5 -28.46 -21.44 -0.86
CA GLU A 5 -29.03 -21.68 0.47
C GLU A 5 -27.92 -21.76 1.54
N HIS A 6 -26.84 -22.48 1.24
CA HIS A 6 -25.67 -22.54 2.12
C HIS A 6 -25.04 -21.14 2.33
N GLY A 7 -24.87 -20.36 1.26
CA GLY A 7 -24.37 -18.98 1.35
C GLY A 7 -25.26 -18.08 2.20
N GLN A 8 -26.59 -18.21 2.08
CA GLN A 8 -27.54 -17.46 2.91
C GLN A 8 -27.47 -17.84 4.39
N ARG A 9 -27.31 -19.13 4.70
CA ARG A 9 -27.11 -19.60 6.07
C ARG A 9 -25.83 -19.01 6.67
N TYR A 10 -24.73 -19.09 5.94
CA TYR A 10 -23.44 -18.53 6.36
C TYR A 10 -23.50 -17.02 6.60
N LEU A 11 -24.16 -16.25 5.72
CA LEU A 11 -24.38 -14.81 5.93
C LEU A 11 -25.19 -14.51 7.20
N THR A 12 -26.18 -15.35 7.51
CA THR A 12 -27.02 -15.22 8.71
C THR A 12 -26.21 -15.49 9.97
N GLU A 13 -25.33 -16.49 9.95
CA GLU A 13 -24.41 -16.80 11.05
C GLU A 13 -23.43 -15.65 11.30
N ILE A 14 -22.80 -15.12 10.25
CA ILE A 14 -21.91 -13.95 10.36
C ILE A 14 -22.65 -12.77 10.97
N ARG A 15 -23.85 -12.46 10.49
CA ARG A 15 -24.64 -11.34 11.02
C ARG A 15 -24.99 -11.53 12.49
N THR A 16 -25.37 -12.74 12.88
CA THR A 16 -25.67 -13.08 14.27
C THR A 16 -24.44 -12.90 15.16
N PHE A 17 -23.28 -13.34 14.69
CA PHE A 17 -22.00 -13.18 15.40
C PHE A 17 -21.59 -11.71 15.55
N LEU A 18 -21.84 -10.89 14.53
CA LEU A 18 -21.45 -9.49 14.52
C LEU A 18 -22.43 -8.57 15.26
N LYS A 19 -23.66 -9.01 15.53
CA LYS A 19 -24.74 -8.18 16.08
C LYS A 19 -24.37 -7.41 17.34
N ASP A 20 -23.60 -8.01 18.24
CA ASP A 20 -23.19 -7.41 19.51
C ASP A 20 -21.77 -6.82 19.47
N LYS A 21 -21.15 -6.73 18.28
CA LYS A 21 -19.80 -6.19 18.09
C LYS A 21 -19.87 -4.72 17.67
N PRO A 22 -18.83 -3.91 17.97
CA PRO A 22 -18.75 -2.54 17.47
C PRO A 22 -18.85 -2.44 15.94
N THR A 23 -18.46 -3.49 15.22
CA THR A 23 -18.55 -3.57 13.75
C THR A 23 -19.97 -3.69 13.22
N ALA A 24 -20.97 -3.98 14.06
CA ALA A 24 -22.38 -4.08 13.67
C ALA A 24 -22.88 -2.78 13.01
N VAL A 25 -22.36 -1.62 13.44
CA VAL A 25 -22.76 -0.30 12.90
C VAL A 25 -22.42 -0.12 11.44
N HIS A 26 -21.52 -0.94 10.89
CA HIS A 26 -21.11 -0.91 9.49
C HIS A 26 -21.85 -1.95 8.62
N LEU A 27 -22.77 -2.73 9.19
CA LEU A 27 -23.54 -3.72 8.44
C LEU A 27 -24.78 -3.07 7.81
N VAL A 28 -24.97 -3.33 6.51
CA VAL A 28 -26.22 -3.01 5.82
C VAL A 28 -27.27 -4.07 6.12
N ASP A 29 -28.54 -3.71 6.12
CA ASP A 29 -29.60 -4.64 6.54
C ASP A 29 -29.83 -5.82 5.57
N ASP A 30 -29.42 -5.68 4.32
CA ASP A 30 -29.63 -6.66 3.26
C ASP A 30 -28.51 -7.70 3.15
N ASN A 31 -28.84 -8.91 2.68
CA ASN A 31 -27.89 -9.99 2.41
C ASN A 31 -27.94 -10.40 0.93
N PHE A 32 -26.77 -10.39 0.27
CA PHE A 32 -26.66 -10.71 -1.16
C PHE A 32 -25.83 -11.99 -1.37
N ALA A 33 -26.51 -13.11 -1.59
CA ALA A 33 -25.86 -14.35 -2.02
C ALA A 33 -25.83 -14.39 -3.56
N ILE A 34 -24.65 -14.13 -4.14
CA ILE A 34 -24.44 -13.98 -5.59
C ILE A 34 -23.57 -15.13 -6.11
N ASP A 35 -23.98 -15.73 -7.22
CA ASP A 35 -23.13 -16.66 -7.97
C ASP A 35 -22.35 -15.91 -9.06
N ASN A 36 -21.04 -15.75 -8.85
CA ASN A 36 -20.15 -15.06 -9.79
C ASN A 36 -19.77 -15.91 -11.03
N THR A 37 -20.23 -17.16 -11.12
CA THR A 37 -19.97 -18.04 -12.28
C THR A 37 -21.04 -17.91 -13.37
N VAL A 38 -22.15 -17.24 -13.06
CA VAL A 38 -23.28 -17.02 -13.97
C VAL A 38 -23.68 -15.55 -13.96
N LEU A 39 -24.50 -15.15 -14.93
CA LEU A 39 -25.13 -13.83 -14.93
C LEU A 39 -26.29 -13.82 -13.91
N ASP A 40 -25.96 -13.69 -12.62
CA ASP A 40 -26.93 -13.69 -11.53
C ASP A 40 -27.64 -12.32 -11.45
N SER A 41 -28.98 -12.33 -11.50
CA SER A 41 -29.79 -11.11 -11.41
C SER A 41 -29.59 -10.37 -10.09
N LYS A 42 -29.17 -11.07 -9.02
CA LYS A 42 -28.86 -10.46 -7.73
C LYS A 42 -27.67 -9.51 -7.76
N LEU A 43 -26.82 -9.59 -8.78
CA LEU A 43 -25.73 -8.64 -8.95
C LEU A 43 -26.26 -7.22 -9.18
N GLU A 44 -27.37 -7.07 -9.92
CA GLU A 44 -28.00 -5.76 -10.14
C GLU A 44 -28.66 -5.22 -8.87
N GLU A 45 -29.21 -6.09 -8.02
CA GLU A 45 -29.72 -5.71 -6.70
C GLU A 45 -28.58 -5.19 -5.80
N LEU A 46 -27.44 -5.89 -5.76
CA LEU A 46 -26.27 -5.44 -5.01
C LEU A 46 -25.75 -4.09 -5.53
N LYS A 47 -25.64 -3.90 -6.85
CA LYS A 47 -25.20 -2.62 -7.44
C LYS A 47 -26.11 -1.48 -7.02
N LYS A 48 -27.44 -1.67 -7.06
CA LYS A 48 -28.41 -0.67 -6.60
C LYS A 48 -28.22 -0.36 -5.12
N LYS A 49 -28.05 -1.38 -4.29
CA LYS A 49 -27.82 -1.18 -2.85
C LYS A 49 -26.52 -0.44 -2.56
N ILE A 50 -25.44 -0.71 -3.31
CA ILE A 50 -24.18 0.03 -3.18
C ILE A 50 -24.38 1.51 -3.49
N VAL A 51 -25.09 1.84 -4.57
CA VAL A 51 -25.38 3.25 -4.93
C VAL A 51 -26.26 3.92 -3.87
N GLU A 52 -27.29 3.22 -3.38
CA GLU A 52 -28.14 3.70 -2.29
C GLU A 52 -27.29 4.00 -1.04
N VAL A 53 -26.49 3.05 -0.56
CA VAL A 53 -25.66 3.22 0.66
C VAL A 53 -24.62 4.33 0.48
N ALA A 54 -24.01 4.42 -0.71
CA ALA A 54 -23.07 5.49 -1.04
C ALA A 54 -23.73 6.87 -0.99
N SER A 55 -24.99 6.99 -1.45
CA SER A 55 -25.71 8.26 -1.45
C SER A 55 -26.08 8.79 -0.05
N HIS A 56 -26.07 7.92 0.95
CA HIS A 56 -26.31 8.28 2.36
C HIS A 56 -25.01 8.62 3.12
N GLN A 57 -23.85 8.54 2.48
CA GLN A 57 -22.59 8.89 3.13
C GLN A 57 -22.55 10.40 3.41
N PRO A 58 -22.00 10.85 4.55
CA PRO A 58 -21.99 12.28 4.92
C PRO A 58 -21.30 13.20 3.90
N TYR A 59 -20.30 12.67 3.20
CA TYR A 59 -19.53 13.38 2.18
C TYR A 59 -20.17 13.31 0.79
N TRP A 60 -21.30 12.62 0.62
CA TRP A 60 -21.98 12.55 -0.67
C TRP A 60 -22.55 13.92 -1.06
N GLY A 61 -22.18 14.41 -2.24
CA GLY A 61 -22.59 15.74 -2.72
C GLY A 61 -21.84 16.91 -2.09
N GLU A 62 -20.83 16.65 -1.25
CA GLU A 62 -19.95 17.68 -0.71
C GLU A 62 -19.24 18.42 -1.84
N GLN A 63 -19.25 19.76 -1.76
CA GLN A 63 -18.65 20.60 -2.78
C GLN A 63 -17.14 20.71 -2.53
N ILE A 64 -16.35 20.23 -3.48
CA ILE A 64 -14.90 20.42 -3.46
C ILE A 64 -14.50 21.70 -4.21
N PRO A 65 -13.47 22.43 -3.78
CA PRO A 65 -12.99 23.60 -4.51
C PRO A 65 -12.57 23.24 -5.94
N THR A 66 -13.04 23.98 -6.94
CA THR A 66 -12.67 23.75 -8.36
C THR A 66 -11.16 23.74 -8.58
N ARG A 67 -10.43 24.55 -7.81
CA ARG A 67 -8.96 24.62 -7.86
C ARG A 67 -8.28 23.31 -7.45
N TRP A 68 -8.87 22.55 -6.52
CA TRP A 68 -8.39 21.23 -6.12
C TRP A 68 -8.60 20.24 -7.26
N PHE A 69 -9.79 20.19 -7.84
CA PHE A 69 -10.11 19.32 -8.97
C PHE A 69 -9.16 19.55 -10.16
N LEU A 70 -8.90 20.81 -10.52
CA LEU A 70 -7.99 21.15 -11.63
C LEU A 70 -6.54 20.72 -11.35
N LEU A 71 -6.07 20.86 -10.11
CA LEU A 71 -4.73 20.43 -9.72
C LEU A 71 -4.63 18.91 -9.67
N GLU A 72 -5.63 18.23 -9.10
CA GLU A 72 -5.74 16.77 -9.10
C GLU A 72 -5.66 16.24 -10.53
N GLN A 73 -6.42 16.80 -11.48
CA GLN A 73 -6.41 16.38 -12.87
C GLN A 73 -5.02 16.51 -13.53
N LYS A 74 -4.22 17.50 -13.14
CA LYS A 74 -2.82 17.63 -13.59
C LYS A 74 -1.93 16.55 -13.00
N LEU A 75 -2.10 16.24 -11.71
CA LEU A 75 -1.37 15.17 -11.04
C LEU A 75 -1.72 13.81 -11.65
N MET A 76 -2.99 13.56 -11.96
CA MET A 76 -3.44 12.33 -12.61
C MET A 76 -2.82 12.17 -13.99
N ARG A 77 -2.77 13.23 -14.81
CA ARG A 77 -2.08 13.18 -16.11
C ARG A 77 -0.60 12.86 -15.97
N LEU A 78 0.08 13.41 -14.96
CA LEU A 78 1.48 13.12 -14.70
C LEU A 78 1.69 11.66 -14.25
N ARG A 79 0.79 11.13 -13.42
CA ARG A 79 0.75 9.71 -13.07
C ARG A 79 0.59 8.83 -14.33
N ASP A 80 -0.29 9.23 -15.25
CA ASP A 80 -0.58 8.48 -16.46
C ASP A 80 0.62 8.45 -17.44
N THR A 81 1.56 9.41 -17.35
CA THR A 81 2.86 9.32 -18.06
C THR A 81 3.88 8.40 -17.37
N GLY A 82 3.47 7.66 -16.34
CA GLY A 82 4.31 6.70 -15.61
C GLY A 82 5.01 7.28 -14.38
N VAL A 83 4.82 8.55 -14.05
CA VAL A 83 5.48 9.16 -12.87
C VAL A 83 4.86 8.60 -11.59
N LYS A 84 5.69 7.99 -10.74
CA LYS A 84 5.24 7.36 -9.49
C LYS A 84 5.27 8.28 -8.29
N VAL A 85 6.30 9.13 -8.21
CA VAL A 85 6.56 10.03 -7.08
C VAL A 85 7.00 11.37 -7.61
N VAL A 86 6.49 12.44 -7.01
CA VAL A 86 6.90 13.83 -7.28
C VAL A 86 7.28 14.51 -5.98
N SER A 87 8.12 15.54 -6.09
CA SER A 87 8.37 16.41 -4.94
C SER A 87 7.17 17.32 -4.69
N ARG A 88 6.97 17.75 -3.44
CA ARG A 88 6.00 18.79 -3.08
C ARG A 88 6.24 20.07 -3.89
N SER A 89 7.50 20.46 -4.09
CA SER A 89 7.86 21.61 -4.93
C SER A 89 7.41 21.45 -6.39
N THR A 90 7.38 20.23 -6.92
CA THR A 90 6.82 19.95 -8.25
C THR A 90 5.32 20.19 -8.26
N VAL A 91 4.59 19.76 -7.22
CA VAL A 91 3.16 20.03 -7.07
C VAL A 91 2.89 21.54 -6.98
N GLU A 92 3.68 22.28 -6.19
CA GLU A 92 3.60 23.74 -6.10
C GLU A 92 3.82 24.42 -7.46
N ASN A 93 4.80 23.94 -8.23
CA ASN A 93 5.06 24.45 -9.58
C ASN A 93 3.90 24.14 -10.54
N LEU A 94 3.29 22.96 -10.47
CA LEU A 94 2.10 22.61 -11.26
C LEU A 94 0.89 23.48 -10.90
N ASN A 95 0.73 23.79 -9.62
CA ASN A 95 -0.28 24.70 -9.09
C ASN A 95 -0.05 26.14 -9.60
N LYS A 96 1.18 26.66 -9.52
CA LYS A 96 1.56 28.00 -10.01
C LYS A 96 1.32 28.18 -11.52
N LYS A 97 1.48 27.12 -12.31
CA LYS A 97 1.19 27.11 -13.76
C LYS A 97 -0.31 27.04 -14.09
N GLY A 98 -1.19 26.95 -13.09
CA GLY A 98 -2.65 26.92 -13.28
C GLY A 98 -3.26 28.30 -13.44
N THR A 99 -4.39 28.35 -14.14
CA THR A 99 -5.25 29.54 -14.22
C THR A 99 -5.96 29.81 -12.89
N VAL A 100 -6.37 28.75 -12.19
CA VAL A 100 -6.90 28.80 -10.83
C VAL A 100 -5.94 28.04 -9.92
N ARG A 101 -5.43 28.71 -8.90
CA ARG A 101 -4.35 28.22 -8.04
C ARG A 101 -4.77 28.19 -6.57
N ILE A 102 -4.19 27.25 -5.83
CA ILE A 102 -4.17 27.25 -4.37
C ILE A 102 -3.15 28.30 -3.92
N GLU A 103 -3.55 29.28 -3.12
CA GLU A 103 -2.68 30.41 -2.76
C GLU A 103 -1.88 30.14 -1.49
N LYS A 104 -2.50 29.46 -0.52
CA LYS A 104 -1.93 29.20 0.80
C LYS A 104 -1.25 27.84 0.82
N SER A 105 -0.08 27.75 1.44
CA SER A 105 0.65 26.47 1.57
C SER A 105 -0.14 25.48 2.43
N GLU A 106 -0.84 25.97 3.46
CA GLU A 106 -1.68 25.15 4.33
C GLU A 106 -2.88 24.55 3.59
N GLU A 107 -3.42 25.29 2.61
CA GLU A 107 -4.49 24.78 1.74
C GLU A 107 -3.96 23.70 0.79
N LEU A 108 -2.71 23.83 0.31
CA LEU A 108 -2.08 22.79 -0.51
C LEU A 108 -1.85 21.50 0.31
N ASP A 109 -1.46 21.65 1.58
CA ASP A 109 -1.38 20.55 2.53
C ASP A 109 -2.72 19.88 2.78
N LEU A 110 -3.78 20.66 2.91
CA LEU A 110 -5.13 20.15 3.08
C LEU A 110 -5.59 19.38 1.83
N PHE A 111 -5.33 19.92 0.63
CA PHE A 111 -5.60 19.26 -0.64
C PHE A 111 -4.88 17.92 -0.77
N LEU A 112 -3.58 17.86 -0.47
CA LEU A 112 -2.82 16.61 -0.55
C LEU A 112 -3.27 15.57 0.49
N ARG A 113 -3.68 16.02 1.69
CA ARG A 113 -4.29 15.15 2.70
C ARG A 113 -5.64 14.61 2.25
N TYR A 114 -6.48 15.44 1.65
CA TYR A 114 -7.73 15.00 1.05
C TYR A 114 -7.50 13.89 0.01
N LEU A 115 -6.55 14.08 -0.92
CA LEU A 115 -6.21 13.04 -1.90
C LEU A 115 -5.61 11.77 -1.27
N HIS A 116 -4.96 11.89 -0.11
CA HIS A 116 -4.47 10.75 0.64
C HIS A 116 -5.60 9.95 1.27
N GLU A 117 -6.58 10.64 1.87
CA GLU A 117 -7.76 10.04 2.49
C GLU A 117 -8.67 9.35 1.47
N THR A 118 -8.76 9.87 0.25
CA THR A 118 -9.50 9.21 -0.86
C THR A 118 -8.71 8.07 -1.51
N GLY A 119 -7.44 7.85 -1.13
CA GLY A 119 -6.56 6.87 -1.73
C GLY A 119 -6.10 7.21 -3.15
N THR A 120 -6.25 8.47 -3.59
CA THR A 120 -5.80 8.94 -4.90
C THR A 120 -4.27 9.04 -4.96
N VAL A 121 -3.65 9.49 -3.86
CA VAL A 121 -2.18 9.60 -3.68
C VAL A 121 -1.78 9.06 -2.31
N ILE A 122 -0.48 8.90 -2.04
CA ILE A 122 0.03 8.73 -0.67
C ILE A 122 0.85 9.96 -0.29
N TYR A 123 0.45 10.60 0.81
CA TYR A 123 1.05 11.82 1.31
C TYR A 123 0.97 11.87 2.84
N PHE A 124 2.10 12.20 3.48
CA PHE A 124 2.17 12.42 4.92
C PHE A 124 2.73 13.81 5.20
N SER A 125 1.98 14.64 5.93
CA SER A 125 2.43 16.00 6.26
C SER A 125 3.48 16.07 7.38
N ILE A 126 4.15 14.96 7.70
CA ILE A 126 5.23 14.90 8.69
C ILE A 126 6.56 15.30 8.06
N GLU A 127 7.44 15.94 8.84
CA GLU A 127 8.70 16.55 8.34
C GLU A 127 9.51 15.62 7.42
N VAL A 128 9.69 14.35 7.80
CA VAL A 128 10.49 13.38 7.05
C VAL A 128 9.87 12.90 5.73
N LEU A 129 8.56 13.10 5.51
CA LEU A 129 7.83 12.62 4.33
C LEU A 129 7.14 13.73 3.52
N ARG A 130 7.01 14.93 4.10
CA ARG A 130 6.26 16.06 3.55
C ARG A 130 6.72 16.49 2.16
N ASP A 131 7.99 16.25 1.84
CA ASP A 131 8.58 16.69 0.58
C ASP A 131 8.26 15.79 -0.62
N ASN A 132 7.66 14.62 -0.40
CA ASN A 132 7.35 13.67 -1.46
C ASN A 132 5.85 13.32 -1.47
N VAL A 133 5.30 13.25 -2.68
CA VAL A 133 3.93 12.80 -2.94
C VAL A 133 4.01 11.59 -3.86
N VAL A 134 3.51 10.45 -3.39
CA VAL A 134 3.38 9.26 -4.23
C VAL A 134 2.10 9.38 -5.03
N LEU A 135 2.21 9.60 -6.34
CA LEU A 135 1.08 9.74 -7.25
C LEU A 135 0.41 8.41 -7.59
N ASP A 136 1.14 7.30 -7.52
CA ASP A 136 0.62 5.97 -7.82
C ASP A 136 0.68 5.07 -6.58
N PRO A 137 -0.40 4.97 -5.80
CA PRO A 137 -0.46 4.08 -4.64
C PRO A 137 -0.16 2.61 -4.98
N ARG A 138 -0.42 2.17 -6.22
CA ARG A 138 -0.10 0.80 -6.66
C ARG A 138 1.40 0.52 -6.64
N TRP A 139 2.22 1.53 -6.90
CA TRP A 139 3.67 1.40 -6.80
C TRP A 139 4.13 1.05 -5.38
N MET A 140 3.47 1.60 -4.34
CA MET A 140 3.72 1.23 -2.95
C MET A 140 3.23 -0.19 -2.62
N ILE A 141 2.08 -0.59 -3.19
CA ILE A 141 1.55 -1.95 -3.05
C ILE A 141 2.54 -2.95 -3.65
N ASP A 142 3.11 -2.67 -4.82
CA ASP A 142 4.06 -3.55 -5.47
C ASP A 142 5.36 -3.65 -4.66
N ALA A 143 5.85 -2.55 -4.08
CA ALA A 143 6.98 -2.57 -3.14
C ALA A 143 6.74 -3.54 -1.97
N LEU A 144 5.53 -3.52 -1.40
CA LEU A 144 5.13 -4.41 -0.31
C LEU A 144 5.02 -5.87 -0.77
N LYS A 145 4.37 -6.12 -1.91
CA LYS A 145 4.25 -7.47 -2.48
C LYS A 145 5.61 -8.10 -2.68
N LEU A 146 6.60 -7.34 -3.15
CA LEU A 146 7.96 -7.85 -3.33
C LEU A 146 8.60 -8.26 -2.01
N LEU A 147 8.39 -7.52 -0.92
CA LEU A 147 8.87 -7.90 0.41
C LEU A 147 8.18 -9.17 0.92
N ILE A 148 6.86 -9.27 0.80
CA ILE A 148 6.09 -10.40 1.32
C ILE A 148 6.37 -11.68 0.51
N ASN A 149 6.48 -11.56 -0.82
CA ASN A 149 6.76 -12.68 -1.71
C ASN A 149 8.26 -12.96 -1.86
N ALA A 150 9.11 -12.20 -1.17
CA ALA A 150 10.55 -12.35 -1.20
C ALA A 150 10.93 -13.79 -0.84
N GLN A 151 11.56 -14.49 -1.77
CA GLN A 151 12.17 -15.79 -1.53
C GLN A 151 13.68 -15.65 -1.64
N PRO A 152 14.45 -16.28 -0.73
CA PRO A 152 15.87 -16.32 -0.90
C PRO A 152 16.17 -17.16 -2.15
N ASN A 153 16.94 -16.62 -3.07
CA ASN A 153 17.65 -17.45 -4.05
C ASN A 153 18.79 -18.12 -3.29
N LEU A 154 18.46 -19.05 -2.40
CA LEU A 154 19.46 -19.97 -1.89
C LEU A 154 19.98 -20.71 -3.12
N PRO A 155 21.30 -20.77 -3.38
CA PRO A 155 21.80 -21.74 -4.31
C PRO A 155 21.27 -23.09 -3.83
N VAL A 156 20.38 -23.69 -4.61
CA VAL A 156 20.05 -25.10 -4.46
C VAL A 156 21.37 -25.79 -4.65
N ASN A 157 21.94 -26.32 -3.58
CA ASN A 157 22.89 -27.40 -3.68
C ASN A 157 22.11 -28.52 -4.38
N SER A 158 22.17 -28.55 -5.70
CA SER A 158 21.79 -29.73 -6.47
C SER A 158 22.66 -30.83 -5.89
N ALA A 159 22.02 -31.70 -5.11
CA ALA A 159 22.64 -32.89 -4.56
C ALA A 159 22.89 -33.87 -5.71
N ASP A 160 23.76 -33.49 -6.64
CA ASP A 160 24.44 -34.40 -7.53
C ASP A 160 25.82 -34.63 -6.91
N ASN A 161 25.89 -35.75 -6.20
CA ASN A 161 27.11 -36.28 -5.65
C ASN A 161 28.15 -36.46 -6.76
N ASN A 162 29.39 -36.13 -6.42
CA ASN A 162 30.64 -36.43 -7.12
C ASN A 162 31.16 -35.32 -8.04
N THR A 163 31.79 -34.31 -7.46
CA THR A 163 33.11 -33.87 -7.95
C THR A 163 33.91 -33.33 -6.77
N GLU A 164 34.89 -34.10 -6.31
CA GLU A 164 35.98 -33.56 -5.49
C GLU A 164 36.80 -32.63 -6.36
N SER A 165 36.59 -31.32 -6.26
CA SER A 165 37.49 -30.28 -6.76
C SER A 165 37.03 -28.91 -6.28
N SER A 166 37.74 -28.37 -5.30
CA SER A 166 37.86 -26.93 -5.02
C SER A 166 36.55 -26.16 -4.78
N SER A 167 36.09 -26.19 -3.53
CA SER A 167 35.14 -25.22 -2.98
C SER A 167 35.70 -23.79 -3.16
N PRO A 168 35.06 -22.87 -3.92
CA PRO A 168 35.33 -21.47 -3.71
C PRO A 168 34.71 -21.13 -2.37
N ALA A 169 35.52 -20.68 -1.40
CA ALA A 169 35.03 -20.18 -0.14
C ALA A 169 33.86 -19.22 -0.42
N ALA A 170 32.64 -19.59 0.00
CA ALA A 170 31.52 -18.67 -0.01
C ALA A 170 32.02 -17.41 0.70
N SER A 171 32.05 -16.29 -0.02
CA SER A 171 32.59 -15.06 0.52
C SER A 171 31.85 -14.72 1.82
N ASP A 172 32.53 -14.12 2.81
CA ASP A 172 31.91 -13.74 4.09
C ASP A 172 30.62 -12.92 3.89
N ALA A 173 30.52 -12.18 2.78
CA ALA A 173 29.35 -11.41 2.36
C ALA A 173 28.14 -12.27 1.94
N ASP A 174 28.35 -13.44 1.32
CA ASP A 174 27.27 -14.37 0.96
C ASP A 174 26.70 -15.09 2.20
N SER A 175 27.56 -15.35 3.20
CA SER A 175 27.13 -15.88 4.50
C SER A 175 26.26 -14.87 5.27
N ASP A 176 26.67 -13.60 5.29
CA ASP A 176 25.95 -12.52 5.99
C ASP A 176 24.57 -12.22 5.39
N ILE A 177 24.43 -12.15 4.06
CA ILE A 177 23.11 -11.94 3.44
C ILE A 177 22.20 -13.16 3.65
N THR A 178 22.75 -14.37 3.67
CA THR A 178 22.00 -15.60 3.96
C THR A 178 21.43 -15.58 5.38
N GLN A 179 22.21 -15.14 6.36
CA GLN A 179 21.74 -14.97 7.73
C GLN A 179 20.62 -13.92 7.84
N LYS A 180 20.73 -12.78 7.14
CA LYS A 180 19.68 -11.76 7.07
C LYS A 180 18.38 -12.28 6.48
N TRP A 181 18.45 -13.15 5.46
CA TRP A 181 17.29 -13.84 4.90
C TRP A 181 16.61 -14.78 5.90
N LEU A 182 17.41 -15.52 6.67
CA LEU A 182 16.90 -16.41 7.71
C LEU A 182 16.17 -15.62 8.80
N ASP A 183 16.78 -14.54 9.29
CA ASP A 183 16.15 -13.65 10.28
C ASP A 183 14.87 -13.01 9.76
N PHE A 184 14.81 -12.64 8.48
CA PHE A 184 13.58 -12.14 7.86
C PHE A 184 12.47 -13.20 7.82
N LYS A 185 12.79 -14.44 7.43
CA LYS A 185 11.81 -15.52 7.30
C LYS A 185 11.32 -16.05 8.63
N GLU A 186 12.21 -16.25 9.58
CA GLU A 186 11.87 -16.88 10.87
C GLU A 186 11.41 -15.87 11.91
N LYS A 187 11.98 -14.66 11.90
CA LYS A 187 11.75 -13.64 12.95
C LYS A 187 11.05 -12.39 12.44
N GLY A 188 10.84 -12.26 11.13
CA GLY A 188 10.26 -11.05 10.53
C GLY A 188 11.18 -9.83 10.57
N ILE A 189 12.49 -10.02 10.75
CA ILE A 189 13.45 -8.92 10.86
C ILE A 189 13.90 -8.50 9.45
N LEU A 190 13.45 -7.33 9.00
CA LEU A 190 13.87 -6.74 7.72
C LEU A 190 15.01 -5.76 7.93
N THR A 191 16.21 -6.09 7.44
CA THR A 191 17.32 -5.13 7.37
C THR A 191 17.20 -4.25 6.11
N VAL A 192 17.72 -3.02 6.18
CA VAL A 192 17.71 -2.09 5.04
C VAL A 192 18.45 -2.69 3.84
N GLU A 193 19.54 -3.38 4.08
CA GLU A 193 20.34 -4.06 3.06
C GLU A 193 19.58 -5.21 2.40
N LEU A 194 18.82 -5.99 3.17
CA LEU A 194 17.98 -7.05 2.61
C LEU A 194 16.85 -6.48 1.76
N ALA A 195 16.18 -5.41 2.23
CA ALA A 195 15.18 -4.70 1.42
C ALA A 195 15.78 -4.19 0.10
N ASP A 196 17.02 -3.70 0.16
CA ASP A 196 17.77 -3.24 -1.01
C ASP A 196 17.99 -4.37 -2.03
N VAL A 197 18.44 -5.52 -1.55
CA VAL A 197 18.66 -6.71 -2.38
C VAL A 197 17.34 -7.18 -3.01
N ILE A 198 16.25 -7.21 -2.24
CA ILE A 198 14.92 -7.61 -2.74
C ILE A 198 14.45 -6.68 -3.86
N TRP A 199 14.55 -5.36 -3.67
CA TRP A 199 14.08 -4.40 -4.67
C TRP A 199 15.03 -4.21 -5.86
N THR A 200 16.30 -4.56 -5.74
CA THR A 200 17.28 -4.51 -6.84
C THR A 200 17.19 -5.73 -7.76
N LYS A 201 16.85 -6.90 -7.22
CA LYS A 201 16.70 -8.14 -7.99
C LYS A 201 15.53 -8.09 -8.98
N GLU A 202 14.52 -7.30 -8.65
CA GLU A 202 13.32 -7.16 -9.44
C GLU A 202 13.45 -6.00 -10.44
N LYS A 203 12.71 -6.06 -11.56
CA LYS A 203 12.77 -5.07 -12.67
C LYS A 203 12.17 -3.69 -12.31
N HIS A 204 12.36 -3.21 -11.09
CA HIS A 204 11.81 -1.97 -10.55
C HIS A 204 12.93 -1.03 -10.07
N PRO A 205 13.77 -0.48 -10.97
CA PRO A 205 14.90 0.38 -10.60
C PRO A 205 14.50 1.63 -9.80
N ASP A 206 13.24 2.05 -9.88
CA ASP A 206 12.72 3.21 -9.17
C ASP A 206 12.41 2.93 -7.68
N LEU A 207 12.19 1.66 -7.30
CA LEU A 207 11.98 1.28 -5.90
C LEU A 207 13.27 1.40 -5.11
N HIS A 208 14.35 0.78 -5.62
CA HIS A 208 15.68 0.84 -5.01
C HIS A 208 16.13 2.29 -4.74
N LYS A 209 16.00 3.17 -5.75
CA LYS A 209 16.35 4.60 -5.64
C LYS A 209 15.60 5.35 -4.54
N ARG A 210 14.44 4.86 -4.11
CA ARG A 210 13.55 5.51 -3.14
C ARG A 210 13.32 4.66 -1.89
N LYS A 211 14.20 3.68 -1.62
CA LYS A 211 14.08 2.73 -0.52
C LYS A 211 13.78 3.37 0.83
N ASP A 212 14.52 4.42 1.19
CA ASP A 212 14.34 5.08 2.49
C ASP A 212 12.95 5.71 2.59
N HIS A 213 12.50 6.36 1.52
CA HIS A 213 11.18 6.96 1.47
C HIS A 213 10.06 5.90 1.59
N ILE A 214 10.22 4.77 0.89
CA ILE A 214 9.27 3.64 0.93
C ILE A 214 9.22 3.04 2.35
N LEU A 215 10.37 2.75 2.95
CA LEU A 215 10.46 2.18 4.31
C LEU A 215 9.80 3.10 5.34
N ARG A 216 10.03 4.42 5.24
CA ARG A 216 9.40 5.41 6.13
C ARG A 216 7.89 5.47 5.95
N ILE A 217 7.38 5.37 4.71
CA ILE A 217 5.93 5.25 4.47
C ILE A 217 5.38 3.97 5.11
N MET A 218 6.07 2.83 4.93
CA MET A 218 5.65 1.56 5.52
C MET A 218 5.65 1.61 7.06
N GLU A 219 6.58 2.33 7.68
CA GLU A 219 6.56 2.63 9.12
C GLU A 219 5.31 3.44 9.50
N GLN A 220 4.98 4.50 8.77
CA GLN A 220 3.77 5.32 9.05
C GLN A 220 2.46 4.56 8.86
N LEU A 221 2.44 3.61 7.93
CA LEU A 221 1.30 2.72 7.70
C LEU A 221 1.24 1.56 8.71
N ASN A 222 2.16 1.50 9.68
CA ASN A 222 2.28 0.43 10.67
C ASN A 222 2.49 -0.97 10.05
N ILE A 223 3.08 -1.00 8.85
CA ILE A 223 3.48 -2.25 8.18
C ILE A 223 4.83 -2.72 8.73
N LEU A 224 5.75 -1.77 8.95
CA LEU A 224 7.05 -2.02 9.55
C LEU A 224 7.13 -1.31 10.90
N ALA A 225 7.81 -1.94 11.85
CA ALA A 225 8.15 -1.32 13.13
C ALA A 225 9.66 -1.19 13.23
N ARG A 226 10.13 0.01 13.57
CA ARG A 226 11.54 0.21 13.88
C ARG A 226 11.81 -0.34 15.29
N PRO A 227 12.84 -1.18 15.49
CA PRO A 227 13.25 -1.58 16.82
C PRO A 227 13.54 -0.32 17.65
N ARG A 228 13.12 -0.30 18.92
CA ARG A 228 13.54 0.76 19.83
C ARG A 228 15.05 0.62 20.02
N SER A 229 15.83 1.54 19.47
CA SER A 229 17.23 1.66 19.84
C SER A 229 17.27 2.17 21.26
N PHE A 230 17.55 1.29 22.22
CA PHE A 230 18.05 1.75 23.50
C PHE A 230 19.44 2.34 23.23
N ASN A 231 19.56 3.66 23.26
CA ASN A 231 20.88 4.25 23.41
C ASN A 231 21.45 3.73 24.73
N GLU A 232 22.76 3.45 24.80
CA GLU A 232 23.45 2.97 26.01
C GLU A 232 23.29 3.90 27.24
N MET A 233 22.63 5.05 27.07
CA MET A 233 22.27 6.02 28.12
C MET A 233 20.78 6.05 28.51
N GLY A 234 19.92 5.20 27.95
CA GLY A 234 18.57 4.99 28.48
C GLY A 234 17.63 6.20 28.44
N GLU A 235 17.74 7.11 27.47
CA GLU A 235 16.75 8.19 27.27
C GLU A 235 16.01 8.07 25.93
N LYS A 236 14.73 8.48 25.98
CA LYS A 236 13.72 8.36 24.91
C LYS A 236 13.99 9.23 23.70
#